data_AF-A0A961MXE7-F1
#
_entry.id   AF-A0A961MXE7-F1
#
_cell.length_a   1.000
_cell.length_b   1.000
_cell.length_c   1.000
_cell.angle_alpha   90.00
_cell.angle_beta   90.00
_cell.angle_gamma   90.00
#
_symmetry.space_group_name_H-M   'P 1'
#
loop_
_entity.id
_entity.type
_entity.pdbx_description
1 polymer ?
#
loop_
_entity_poly.entity_id
_entity_poly.type
_entity_poly.pdbx_seq_one_letter_code
_entity_poly.pdbx_strand_id
1 'polypeptide(L)'
;MIRTLLAITALSAVLGGAAQAQTPREVIETYADIAEAKYADSLISAQRLHAAVGALITAPSAEALQAARSAWLAARVPYQQSEVYRFGNPIVDDWEGRVNAWPLDEGLIDYVGDAYGGPRDENRLAALNVIAHPQFTLSGRTIDASVITPDLLQDTLHEADGIEANVATGYHAIEFLLW
;
A
#
# COMPACT_ATOMS: atom_id res chain seq x y z
N MET A 1 43.26 5.19 -49.01
CA MET A 1 42.63 5.78 -47.81
C MET A 1 41.21 5.24 -47.58
N ILE A 2 40.29 5.34 -48.55
CA ILE A 2 38.89 4.84 -48.39
C ILE A 2 38.82 3.32 -48.16
N ARG A 3 39.64 2.52 -48.85
CA ARG A 3 39.70 1.05 -48.67
C ARG A 3 40.23 0.61 -47.29
N THR A 4 41.12 1.40 -46.69
CA THR A 4 41.69 1.14 -45.37
C THR A 4 40.69 1.49 -44.26
N LEU A 5 39.89 2.54 -44.46
CA LEU A 5 38.78 2.91 -43.56
C LEU A 5 37.66 1.85 -43.55
N LEU A 6 37.30 1.29 -44.70
CA LEU A 6 36.28 0.23 -44.80
C LEU A 6 36.68 -1.09 -44.09
N ALA A 7 37.97 -1.44 -44.11
CA ALA A 7 38.46 -2.65 -43.45
C ALA A 7 38.48 -2.53 -41.90
N ILE A 8 38.69 -1.32 -41.37
CA ILE A 8 38.70 -1.06 -39.93
C ILE A 8 37.27 -1.11 -39.36
N THR A 9 36.26 -0.59 -40.07
CA THR A 9 34.86 -0.61 -39.63
C THR A 9 34.27 -2.03 -39.58
N ALA A 10 34.68 -2.91 -40.50
CA ALA A 10 34.24 -4.31 -40.53
C ALA A 10 34.81 -5.14 -39.37
N LEU A 11 36.02 -4.82 -38.89
CA LEU A 11 36.63 -5.53 -37.76
C LEU A 11 35.99 -5.13 -36.41
N SER A 12 35.58 -3.87 -36.26
CA SER A 12 34.85 -3.39 -35.07
C SER A 12 33.46 -4.02 -34.91
N ALA A 13 32.80 -4.38 -36.02
CA ALA A 13 31.51 -5.08 -36.00
C ALA A 13 31.63 -6.58 -35.62
N VAL A 14 32.80 -7.19 -35.82
CA VAL A 14 33.08 -8.59 -35.44
C VAL A 14 33.61 -8.69 -34.01
N LEU A 15 34.27 -7.64 -33.50
CA LEU A 15 34.73 -7.54 -32.11
C LEU A 15 33.66 -7.05 -31.12
N GLY A 16 32.55 -6.49 -31.62
CA GLY A 16 31.32 -6.31 -30.85
C GLY A 16 30.69 -7.68 -30.61
N GLY A 17 31.22 -8.43 -29.64
CA GLY A 17 30.75 -9.77 -29.32
C GLY A 17 29.22 -9.82 -29.24
N ALA A 18 28.62 -10.84 -29.85
CA ALA A 18 27.20 -11.09 -29.71
C ALA A 18 26.87 -11.12 -28.20
N ALA A 19 25.91 -10.29 -27.76
CA ALA A 19 25.40 -10.37 -26.40
C ALA A 19 24.96 -11.82 -26.16
N GLN A 20 25.62 -12.51 -25.23
CA GLN A 20 25.21 -13.85 -24.86
C GLN A 20 23.81 -13.77 -24.25
N ALA A 21 22.90 -14.60 -24.75
CA ALA A 21 21.58 -14.72 -24.15
C ALA A 21 21.75 -15.12 -22.68
N GLN A 22 21.12 -14.38 -21.78
CA GLN A 22 21.11 -14.69 -20.36
C GLN A 22 20.46 -16.06 -20.16
N THR A 23 21.01 -16.86 -19.25
CA THR A 23 20.41 -18.12 -18.84
C THR A 23 19.13 -17.86 -18.06
N PRO A 24 18.18 -18.82 -18.04
CA PRO A 24 16.99 -18.69 -17.20
C PRO A 24 17.31 -18.44 -15.71
N ARG A 25 18.43 -18.96 -15.21
CA ARG A 25 18.88 -18.73 -13.83
C ARG A 25 19.26 -17.27 -13.59
N GLU A 26 20.11 -16.69 -14.44
CA GLU A 26 20.54 -15.29 -14.31
C GLU A 26 19.36 -14.32 -14.39
N VAL A 27 18.36 -14.64 -15.21
CA VAL A 27 17.11 -13.85 -15.30
C VAL A 27 16.32 -13.92 -13.99
N ILE A 28 16.17 -15.11 -13.40
CA ILE A 28 15.44 -15.28 -12.13
C ILE A 28 16.19 -14.62 -10.97
N GLU A 29 17.52 -14.73 -10.93
CA GLU A 29 18.35 -14.05 -9.93
C GLU A 29 18.18 -12.53 -10.00
N THR A 30 18.30 -11.95 -11.21
CA THR A 30 18.07 -10.51 -11.41
C THR A 30 16.64 -10.11 -11.04
N TYR A 31 15.63 -10.92 -11.36
CA TYR A 31 14.25 -10.66 -10.97
C TYR A 31 14.07 -10.62 -9.46
N ALA A 32 14.68 -11.57 -8.74
CA ALA A 32 14.66 -11.62 -7.28
C ALA A 32 15.37 -10.42 -6.65
N ASP A 33 16.54 -10.02 -7.17
CA ASP A 33 17.29 -8.85 -6.70
C ASP A 33 16.46 -7.56 -6.86
N ILE A 34 15.76 -7.42 -8.01
CA ILE A 34 14.88 -6.27 -8.23
C ILE A 34 13.69 -6.31 -7.27
N ALA A 35 13.07 -7.49 -7.08
CA ALA A 35 11.95 -7.64 -6.15
C ALA A 35 12.34 -7.25 -4.72
N GLU A 36 13.48 -7.75 -4.23
CA GLU A 36 14.03 -7.39 -2.92
C GLU A 36 14.24 -5.88 -2.81
N ALA A 37 14.90 -5.26 -3.80
CA ALA A 37 15.13 -3.82 -3.81
C ALA A 37 13.81 -3.03 -3.76
N LYS A 38 12.78 -3.47 -4.48
CA LYS A 38 11.46 -2.81 -4.48
C LYS A 38 10.73 -2.95 -3.15
N TYR A 39 10.76 -4.13 -2.52
CA TYR A 39 10.20 -4.30 -1.18
C TYR A 39 10.97 -3.50 -0.13
N ALA A 40 12.29 -3.41 -0.24
CA ALA A 40 13.13 -2.60 0.65
C ALA A 40 12.78 -1.11 0.54
N ASP A 41 12.63 -0.57 -0.67
CA ASP A 41 12.19 0.81 -0.90
C ASP A 41 10.77 1.05 -0.31
N SER A 42 9.87 0.08 -0.49
CA SER A 42 8.51 0.15 0.06
C SER A 42 8.53 0.17 1.60
N LEU A 43 9.34 -0.69 2.23
CA LEU A 43 9.49 -0.74 3.69
C LEU A 43 10.07 0.56 4.24
N ILE A 44 11.15 1.08 3.64
CA ILE A 44 11.82 2.30 4.08
C ILE A 44 10.83 3.49 4.02
N SER A 45 10.05 3.59 2.95
CA SER A 45 9.07 4.67 2.80
C SER A 45 7.87 4.52 3.74
N ALA A 46 7.39 3.30 4.00
CA ALA A 46 6.37 3.03 5.01
C ALA A 46 6.82 3.39 6.44
N GLN A 47 8.08 3.10 6.80
CA GLN A 47 8.65 3.52 8.10
C GLN A 47 8.72 5.04 8.24
N ARG A 48 9.05 5.76 7.15
CA ARG A 48 9.03 7.22 7.12
C ARG A 48 7.61 7.77 7.28
N LEU A 49 6.61 7.17 6.63
CA LEU A 49 5.21 7.50 6.83
C LEU A 49 4.79 7.29 8.30
N HIS A 50 5.12 6.14 8.88
CA HIS A 50 4.83 5.85 10.28
C HIS A 50 5.44 6.90 11.22
N ALA A 51 6.69 7.31 10.99
CA ALA A 51 7.33 8.36 11.77
C ALA A 51 6.64 9.73 11.60
N ALA A 52 6.24 10.10 10.38
CA ALA A 52 5.56 11.36 10.11
C ALA A 52 4.16 11.41 10.75
N VAL A 53 3.40 10.32 10.69
CA VAL A 53 2.11 10.19 11.38
C VAL A 53 2.30 10.25 12.89
N GLY A 54 3.32 9.57 13.45
CA GLY A 54 3.63 9.67 14.88
C GLY A 54 3.96 11.10 15.33
N ALA A 55 4.68 11.86 14.49
CA ALA A 55 4.96 13.27 14.76
C ALA A 55 3.68 14.13 14.73
N LEU A 56 2.80 13.92 13.75
CA LEU A 56 1.49 14.59 13.67
C LEU A 56 0.63 14.31 14.91
N ILE A 57 0.57 13.05 15.36
CA ILE A 57 -0.20 12.66 16.56
C ILE A 57 0.38 13.32 17.82
N THR A 58 1.70 13.37 17.95
CA THR A 58 2.38 13.90 19.15
C THR A 58 2.28 15.43 19.24
N ALA A 59 2.41 16.13 18.12
CA ALA A 59 2.46 17.59 18.05
C ALA A 59 1.69 18.09 16.82
N PRO A 60 0.35 18.13 16.86
CA PRO A 60 -0.46 18.45 15.70
C PRO A 60 -0.27 19.91 15.26
N SER A 61 0.05 20.09 13.99
CA SER A 61 0.15 21.40 13.33
C SER A 61 -0.13 21.26 11.83
N ALA A 62 -0.34 22.39 11.15
CA ALA A 62 -0.51 22.39 9.69
C ALA A 62 0.73 21.83 8.97
N GLU A 63 1.92 22.15 9.47
CA GLU A 63 3.20 21.66 8.96
C GLU A 63 3.35 20.15 9.18
N ALA A 64 2.98 19.66 10.36
CA ALA A 64 3.02 18.22 10.66
C ALA A 64 2.02 17.43 9.80
N LEU A 65 0.82 17.97 9.57
CA LEU A 65 -0.18 17.37 8.69
C LEU A 65 0.32 17.31 7.25
N GLN A 66 0.89 18.41 6.77
CA GLN A 66 1.49 18.46 5.43
C GLN A 66 2.65 17.46 5.29
N ALA A 67 3.48 17.31 6.32
CA ALA A 67 4.56 16.32 6.33
C ALA A 67 4.03 14.89 6.26
N ALA A 68 2.96 14.55 7.00
CA ALA A 68 2.33 13.23 6.94
C ALA A 68 1.71 12.94 5.56
N ARG A 69 0.98 13.91 4.97
CA ARG A 69 0.43 13.81 3.60
C ARG A 69 1.53 13.58 2.56
N SER A 70 2.61 14.34 2.63
CA SER A 70 3.76 14.18 1.73
C SER A 70 4.46 12.82 1.91
N ALA A 71 4.60 12.34 3.15
CA ALA A 71 5.16 11.03 3.43
C ALA A 71 4.25 9.90 2.91
N TRP A 72 2.93 10.06 2.98
CA TRP A 72 1.98 9.10 2.43
C TRP A 72 2.12 8.98 0.92
N LEU A 73 2.14 10.10 0.20
CA LEU A 73 2.37 10.14 -1.25
C LEU A 73 3.70 9.47 -1.63
N ALA A 74 4.76 9.78 -0.88
CA ALA A 74 6.08 9.19 -1.11
C ALA A 74 6.11 7.68 -0.82
N ALA A 75 5.32 7.18 0.14
CA ALA A 75 5.22 5.77 0.47
C ALA A 75 4.38 4.97 -0.54
N ARG A 76 3.40 5.60 -1.20
CA ARG A 76 2.60 4.93 -2.25
C ARG A 76 3.43 4.54 -3.47
N VAL A 77 4.36 5.39 -3.90
CA VAL A 77 5.12 5.19 -5.14
C VAL A 77 5.90 3.85 -5.15
N PRO A 78 6.77 3.54 -4.18
CA PRO A 78 7.50 2.27 -4.17
C PRO A 78 6.59 1.07 -3.86
N TYR A 79 5.53 1.23 -3.06
CA TYR A 79 4.55 0.17 -2.83
C TYR A 79 3.88 -0.29 -4.13
N GLN A 80 3.37 0.65 -4.94
CA GLN A 80 2.72 0.33 -6.21
C GLN A 80 3.66 -0.40 -7.19
N GLN A 81 4.96 -0.09 -7.14
CA GLN A 81 5.96 -0.79 -7.94
C GLN A 81 6.24 -2.22 -7.44
N SER A 82 5.92 -2.52 -6.18
CA SER A 82 6.08 -3.84 -5.59
C SER A 82 4.92 -4.79 -5.89
N GLU A 83 3.76 -4.27 -6.29
CA GLU A 83 2.54 -5.08 -6.46
C GLU A 83 2.68 -6.17 -7.54
N VAL A 84 3.52 -5.96 -8.56
CA VAL A 84 3.78 -6.97 -9.60
C VAL A 84 4.38 -8.27 -9.04
N TYR A 85 5.06 -8.21 -7.90
CA TYR A 85 5.70 -9.36 -7.26
C TYR A 85 4.73 -10.16 -6.37
N ARG A 86 3.49 -9.69 -6.19
CA ARG A 86 2.44 -10.46 -5.49
C ARG A 86 2.06 -11.73 -6.23
N PHE A 87 2.11 -11.69 -7.57
CA PHE A 87 1.69 -12.80 -8.41
C PHE A 87 2.72 -13.92 -8.35
N GLY A 88 2.34 -15.05 -7.74
CA GLY A 88 3.23 -16.20 -7.52
C GLY A 88 3.95 -16.18 -6.17
N ASN A 89 3.66 -15.21 -5.30
CA ASN A 89 4.10 -15.20 -3.91
C ASN A 89 2.88 -15.16 -2.97
N PRO A 90 2.34 -16.33 -2.57
CA PRO A 90 1.15 -16.41 -1.71
C PRO A 90 1.28 -15.62 -0.41
N ILE A 91 2.49 -15.54 0.16
CA ILE A 91 2.73 -14.81 1.42
C ILE A 91 2.44 -13.32 1.25
N VAL A 92 2.79 -12.74 0.09
CA VAL A 92 2.51 -11.33 -0.21
C VAL A 92 1.04 -11.14 -0.54
N ASP A 93 0.47 -12.05 -1.34
CA ASP A 93 -0.93 -12.01 -1.74
C ASP A 93 -1.88 -12.06 -0.54
N ASP A 94 -1.60 -12.95 0.42
CA ASP A 94 -2.40 -13.13 1.65
C ASP A 94 -2.42 -11.89 2.56
N TRP A 95 -1.42 -11.00 2.46
CA TRP A 95 -1.36 -9.76 3.25
C TRP A 95 -1.80 -8.51 2.49
N GLU A 96 -2.01 -8.58 1.18
CA GLU A 96 -2.29 -7.41 0.34
C GLU A 96 -3.57 -6.66 0.76
N GLY A 97 -4.65 -7.37 1.05
CA GLY A 97 -5.91 -6.76 1.51
C GLY A 97 -5.72 -5.88 2.74
N ARG A 98 -4.87 -6.30 3.68
CA ARG A 98 -4.58 -5.52 4.89
C ARG A 98 -3.78 -4.24 4.63
N VAL A 99 -3.11 -4.15 3.48
CA VAL A 99 -2.22 -3.04 3.11
C VAL A 99 -2.88 -2.07 2.13
N ASN A 100 -3.69 -2.57 1.19
CA ASN A 100 -4.14 -1.78 0.03
C ASN A 100 -5.55 -2.15 -0.45
N ALA A 101 -6.39 -2.74 0.42
CA ALA A 101 -7.78 -2.99 0.08
C ALA A 101 -8.52 -1.73 -0.39
N TRP A 102 -9.37 -1.96 -1.39
CA TRP A 102 -10.26 -0.98 -2.01
C TRP A 102 -11.46 -1.73 -2.61
N PRO A 103 -12.71 -1.20 -2.57
CA PRO A 103 -13.13 0.11 -2.08
C PRO A 103 -13.05 0.27 -0.56
N LEU A 104 -13.17 1.51 -0.07
CA LEU A 104 -13.28 1.86 1.35
C LEU A 104 -14.67 2.48 1.58
N ASP A 105 -15.37 2.08 2.65
CA ASP A 105 -16.49 2.81 3.21
C ASP A 105 -15.98 3.69 4.37
N GLU A 106 -15.66 4.95 4.08
CA GLU A 106 -15.05 5.93 4.98
C GLU A 106 -15.86 6.12 6.27
N GLY A 107 -17.19 6.02 6.16
CA GLY A 107 -18.10 6.12 7.30
C GLY A 107 -17.99 4.96 8.31
N LEU A 108 -17.21 3.91 8.01
CA LEU A 108 -16.77 2.93 9.02
C LEU A 108 -15.83 3.60 10.04
N ILE A 109 -14.90 4.43 9.57
CA ILE A 109 -13.79 4.97 10.35
C ILE A 109 -14.22 6.24 11.09
N ASP A 110 -14.67 7.27 10.37
CA ASP A 110 -15.01 8.59 10.91
C ASP A 110 -16.30 9.14 10.27
N TYR A 111 -16.70 10.36 10.64
CA TYR A 111 -17.85 11.03 10.05
C TYR A 111 -17.59 11.34 8.58
N VAL A 112 -18.66 11.23 7.78
CA VAL A 112 -18.68 11.61 6.37
C VAL A 112 -19.75 12.67 6.15
N GLY A 113 -19.64 13.42 5.05
CA GLY A 113 -20.66 14.42 4.71
C GLY A 113 -22.00 13.77 4.36
N ASP A 114 -23.10 14.50 4.58
CA ASP A 114 -24.47 14.00 4.35
C ASP A 114 -24.70 13.42 2.94
N ALA A 115 -23.98 13.94 1.94
CA ALA A 115 -24.06 13.52 0.54
C ALA A 115 -23.32 12.21 0.23
N TYR A 116 -22.52 11.67 1.16
CA TYR A 116 -21.69 10.48 0.96
C TYR A 116 -22.53 9.19 0.81
N GLY A 117 -23.76 9.21 1.30
CA GLY A 117 -24.63 8.04 1.36
C GLY A 117 -24.30 7.22 2.60
N GLY A 118 -25.25 7.15 3.53
CA GLY A 118 -25.08 6.46 4.80
C GLY A 118 -25.18 4.93 4.68
N PRO A 119 -25.62 4.25 5.76
CA PRO A 119 -25.63 2.79 5.80
C PRO A 119 -26.59 2.24 4.75
N ARG A 120 -26.17 1.19 4.06
CA ARG A 120 -26.94 0.49 3.04
C ARG A 120 -27.41 -0.86 3.58
N ASP A 121 -28.34 -1.50 2.90
CA ASP A 121 -28.78 -2.84 3.30
C ASP A 121 -27.63 -3.84 3.19
N GLU A 122 -26.72 -3.65 2.24
CA GLU A 122 -25.54 -4.48 2.06
C GLU A 122 -24.40 -4.18 3.04
N ASN A 123 -24.27 -2.93 3.52
CA ASN A 123 -23.27 -2.55 4.51
C ASN A 123 -23.81 -1.56 5.54
N ARG A 124 -24.22 -2.10 6.69
CA ARG A 124 -24.70 -1.31 7.83
C ARG A 124 -23.57 -0.57 8.55
N LEU A 125 -22.32 -1.00 8.39
CA LEU A 125 -21.15 -0.40 9.04
C LEU A 125 -20.62 0.83 8.31
N ALA A 126 -21.10 1.11 7.08
CA ALA A 126 -20.72 2.29 6.30
C ALA A 126 -21.11 3.64 6.95
N ALA A 127 -21.76 3.64 8.12
CA ALA A 127 -22.00 4.83 8.93
C ALA A 127 -21.67 4.61 10.41
N LEU A 128 -20.80 3.64 10.71
CA LEU A 128 -20.42 3.30 12.08
C LEU A 128 -19.73 4.47 12.79
N ASN A 129 -18.77 5.13 12.14
CA ASN A 129 -17.84 6.08 12.76
C ASN A 129 -17.28 5.51 14.08
N VAL A 130 -16.39 4.54 13.97
CA VAL A 130 -15.83 3.84 15.15
C VAL A 130 -15.08 4.80 16.09
N ILE A 131 -14.51 5.90 15.56
CA ILE A 131 -13.84 6.93 16.37
C ILE A 131 -14.81 7.58 17.36
N ALA A 132 -16.06 7.85 16.95
CA ALA A 132 -17.07 8.49 17.79
C ALA A 132 -17.92 7.49 18.60
N HIS A 133 -17.89 6.19 18.28
CA HIS A 133 -18.73 5.16 18.89
C HIS A 133 -17.89 4.10 19.61
N PRO A 134 -17.58 4.30 20.91
CA PRO A 134 -16.74 3.37 21.67
C PRO A 134 -17.41 2.01 21.93
N GLN A 135 -18.68 1.85 21.58
CA GLN A 135 -19.39 0.58 21.66
C GLN A 135 -20.39 0.46 20.52
N PHE A 136 -20.41 -0.68 19.85
CA PHE A 136 -21.35 -0.98 18.76
C PHE A 136 -21.67 -2.47 18.70
N THR A 137 -22.63 -2.86 17.86
CA THR A 137 -22.97 -4.26 17.62
C THR A 137 -22.44 -4.70 16.26
N LEU A 138 -21.69 -5.80 16.24
CA LEU A 138 -21.19 -6.44 15.03
C LEU A 138 -21.51 -7.93 15.06
N SER A 139 -22.19 -8.42 14.03
CA SER A 139 -22.62 -9.83 13.93
C SER A 139 -23.34 -10.35 15.20
N GLY A 140 -24.16 -9.50 15.84
CA GLY A 140 -24.90 -9.83 17.06
C GLY A 140 -24.10 -9.81 18.36
N ARG A 141 -22.83 -9.38 18.33
CA ARG A 141 -21.97 -9.23 19.51
C ARG A 141 -21.70 -7.75 19.78
N THR A 142 -21.66 -7.38 21.05
CA THR A 142 -21.21 -6.05 21.47
C THR A 142 -19.69 -5.98 21.38
N ILE A 143 -19.19 -5.01 20.63
CA ILE A 143 -17.76 -4.70 20.49
C ILE A 143 -17.45 -3.46 21.32
N ASP A 144 -16.33 -3.50 22.05
CA ASP A 144 -15.76 -2.35 22.77
C ASP A 144 -14.60 -1.79 21.95
N ALA A 145 -14.77 -0.55 21.50
CA ALA A 145 -13.81 0.24 20.74
C ALA A 145 -13.37 1.50 21.51
N SER A 146 -13.53 1.53 22.84
CA SER A 146 -13.03 2.60 23.69
C SER A 146 -11.51 2.80 23.57
N VAL A 147 -10.79 1.75 23.19
CA VAL A 147 -9.39 1.78 22.78
C VAL A 147 -9.27 1.14 21.41
N ILE A 148 -8.80 1.90 20.42
CA ILE A 148 -8.55 1.38 19.08
C ILE A 148 -7.19 0.68 19.06
N THR A 149 -7.21 -0.65 19.03
CA THR A 149 -6.01 -1.50 18.99
C THR A 149 -5.75 -2.03 17.57
N PRO A 150 -4.52 -2.49 17.26
CA PRO A 150 -4.25 -3.20 16.01
C PRO A 150 -5.18 -4.39 15.79
N ASP A 151 -5.43 -5.20 16.83
CA ASP A 151 -6.31 -6.37 16.75
C ASP A 151 -7.78 -5.98 16.46
N LEU A 152 -8.27 -4.88 17.04
CA LEU A 152 -9.61 -4.37 16.72
C LEU A 152 -9.70 -3.99 15.23
N LEU A 153 -8.71 -3.25 14.73
CA LEU A 153 -8.68 -2.83 13.33
C LEU A 153 -8.56 -4.05 12.40
N GLN A 154 -7.62 -4.95 12.68
CA GLN A 154 -7.23 -6.06 11.80
C GLN A 154 -8.20 -7.24 11.83
N ASP A 155 -8.67 -7.64 13.00
CA ASP A 155 -9.37 -8.92 13.17
C ASP A 155 -10.87 -8.75 13.45
N THR A 156 -11.30 -7.51 13.72
CA THR A 156 -12.71 -7.20 13.99
C THR A 156 -13.33 -6.30 12.94
N LEU A 157 -12.66 -5.21 12.56
CA LEU A 157 -13.22 -4.19 11.66
C LEU A 157 -12.88 -4.40 10.19
N HIS A 158 -11.64 -4.80 9.88
CA HIS A 158 -11.21 -5.01 8.52
C HIS A 158 -11.99 -6.15 7.87
N GLU A 159 -12.63 -5.87 6.73
CA GLU A 159 -13.53 -6.76 6.01
C GLU A 159 -14.66 -7.36 6.88
N ALA A 160 -15.08 -6.62 7.90
CA ALA A 160 -16.13 -7.05 8.83
C ALA A 160 -17.40 -7.51 8.09
N ASP A 161 -18.01 -8.60 8.59
CA ASP A 161 -19.13 -9.32 7.96
C ASP A 161 -18.85 -9.82 6.52
N GLY A 162 -17.57 -9.93 6.12
CA GLY A 162 -17.16 -10.37 4.79
C GLY A 162 -17.36 -9.31 3.70
N ILE A 163 -17.47 -8.05 4.10
CA ILE A 163 -17.70 -6.92 3.20
C ILE A 163 -16.35 -6.28 2.89
N GLU A 164 -15.88 -6.42 1.65
CA GLU A 164 -14.59 -5.89 1.18
C GLU A 164 -14.43 -4.39 1.42
N ALA A 165 -15.52 -3.63 1.37
CA ALA A 165 -15.50 -2.18 1.58
C ALA A 165 -15.20 -1.76 3.03
N ASN A 166 -15.31 -2.67 4.01
CA ASN A 166 -15.02 -2.38 5.41
C ASN A 166 -13.50 -2.34 5.68
N VAL A 167 -12.80 -1.38 5.07
CA VAL A 167 -11.35 -1.28 5.16
C VAL A 167 -10.94 -0.46 6.39
N ALA A 168 -10.36 -1.11 7.39
CA ALA A 168 -9.92 -0.45 8.63
C ALA A 168 -8.39 -0.27 8.76
N THR A 169 -7.62 -0.75 7.78
CA THR A 169 -6.15 -0.73 7.79
C THR A 169 -5.60 -0.39 6.41
N GLY A 170 -4.30 -0.11 6.34
CA GLY A 170 -3.62 0.09 5.07
C GLY A 170 -3.65 1.52 4.54
N TYR A 171 -3.20 1.69 3.30
CA TYR A 171 -2.95 3.00 2.70
C TYR A 171 -4.21 3.86 2.61
N HIS A 172 -5.34 3.29 2.21
CA HIS A 172 -6.59 4.04 2.01
C HIS A 172 -7.24 4.49 3.34
N ALA A 173 -7.14 3.68 4.40
CA ALA A 173 -7.56 4.12 5.73
C ALA A 173 -6.71 5.30 6.24
N ILE A 174 -5.39 5.26 6.03
CA ILE A 174 -4.50 6.39 6.39
C ILE A 174 -4.79 7.61 5.51
N GLU A 175 -5.06 7.41 4.22
CA GLU A 175 -5.43 8.48 3.29
C GLU A 175 -6.67 9.22 3.78
N PHE A 176 -7.76 8.50 4.07
CA PHE A 176 -8.98 9.11 4.57
C PHE A 176 -8.75 9.97 5.83
N LEU A 177 -7.95 9.49 6.78
CA LEU A 177 -7.67 10.24 8.01
C LEU A 177 -6.76 11.46 7.81
N LEU A 178 -5.95 11.46 6.74
CA LEU A 178 -5.04 12.58 6.45
C LEU A 178 -5.72 13.68 5.65
N TRP A 179 -6.79 13.44 4.91
CA TRP A 179 -7.41 14.39 3.99
C TRP A 179 -8.80 14.85 4.40
#